data_AF-A0A226EBB0-F1
#
_entry.id   AF-A0A226EBB0-F1
#
_cell.length_a   1.000
_cell.length_b   1.000
_cell.length_c   1.000
_cell.angle_alpha   90.00
_cell.angle_beta   90.00
_cell.angle_gamma   90.00
#
_symmetry.space_group_name_H-M   'P 1'
#
loop_
_entity.id
_entity.type
_entity.pdbx_description
1 polymer ?
#
loop_
_entity_poly.entity_id
_entity_poly.type
_entity_poly.pdbx_seq_one_letter_code
_entity_poly.pdbx_strand_id
1 'polypeptide(L)'
;MHYISRLFDDSIDVPDTVRTTLFFKIMLAVWAPVAILLTNCYIGLMISELNAPWKGAHPEFFEGLICDKSPLKILKGIAMSANEWKRLVEFDKLVQNSDRNRYNNWDTRIVHDRDCFTFISLRSDNSPPYWYNTPLYIRTLETRTLFQFLPHLMSNPVKKSEIIEFLLGDPLYHYLGSRQSVRVRRQANFDNAFPYHKKTRDKKHQFNISPSECKKTAYISEVYRIDAKLQHLQRKFRETKYFKGKDLLHQKMEGFAFRAGGRSAVPRNFDSLYEAGIIGRLKVESISRLATSDFDDHDTEKQDPKQDFKPMSLDGENKIL
;
A
#
# COMPACT_ATOMS: atom_id res chain seq x y z
N MET A 1 26.67 0.04 22.57
CA MET A 1 27.80 -0.41 21.74
C MET A 1 29.13 0.22 22.14
N HIS A 2 29.24 1.55 22.31
CA HIS A 2 30.53 2.22 22.62
C HIS A 2 31.28 1.71 23.87
N TYR A 3 30.58 1.38 24.96
CA TYR A 3 31.22 0.89 26.18
C TYR A 3 31.78 -0.54 26.05
N ILE A 4 31.11 -1.40 25.27
CA ILE A 4 31.58 -2.78 25.04
C ILE A 4 32.82 -2.75 24.13
N SER A 5 32.83 -1.89 23.11
CA SER A 5 34.00 -1.71 22.24
C SER A 5 35.24 -1.25 23.01
N ARG A 6 35.11 -0.29 23.95
CA ARG A 6 36.25 0.12 24.80
C ARG A 6 36.79 -1.01 25.68
N LEU A 7 35.92 -1.91 26.15
CA LEU A 7 36.31 -3.07 26.96
C LEU A 7 37.16 -4.10 26.18
N PHE A 8 37.07 -4.11 24.85
CA PHE A 8 37.84 -5.00 23.99
C PHE A 8 39.05 -4.33 23.32
N ASP A 9 39.01 -3.01 23.10
CA ASP A 9 40.14 -2.26 22.52
C ASP A 9 41.26 -2.00 23.55
N ASP A 10 40.91 -1.80 24.83
CA ASP A 10 41.90 -1.66 25.89
C ASP A 10 42.31 -3.06 26.38
N SER A 11 43.38 -3.61 25.78
CA SER A 11 43.97 -4.87 26.24
C SER A 11 44.50 -4.70 27.66
N ILE A 12 43.74 -5.14 28.66
CA ILE A 12 44.20 -5.19 30.05
C ILE A 12 45.20 -6.34 30.16
N ASP A 13 46.45 -6.01 30.50
CA ASP A 13 47.48 -7.01 30.74
C ASP A 13 47.06 -7.94 31.90
N VAL A 14 46.94 -9.22 31.59
CA VAL A 14 46.61 -10.26 32.58
C VAL A 14 47.92 -10.64 33.32
N PRO A 15 47.97 -10.49 34.66
CA PRO A 15 49.14 -10.87 35.45
C PRO A 15 49.53 -12.34 35.24
N ASP A 16 50.83 -12.62 35.19
CA ASP A 16 51.36 -13.97 34.92
C ASP A 16 50.92 -15.02 35.95
N THR A 17 50.64 -14.59 37.19
CA THR A 17 50.13 -15.45 38.26
C THR A 17 48.73 -15.99 37.96
N VAL A 18 47.86 -15.21 37.30
CA VAL A 18 46.49 -15.64 36.94
C VAL A 18 46.52 -16.50 35.68
N ARG A 19 47.38 -16.15 34.73
CA ARG A 19 47.54 -16.82 33.43
C ARG A 19 47.86 -18.31 33.54
N THR A 20 48.60 -18.71 34.58
CA THR A 20 49.03 -20.11 34.77
C THR A 20 47.97 -20.99 35.43
N THR A 21 46.95 -20.40 36.06
CA THR A 21 45.91 -21.15 36.78
C THR A 21 45.03 -21.98 35.85
N LEU A 22 44.69 -23.21 36.28
CA LEU A 22 43.81 -24.11 35.53
C LEU A 22 42.42 -23.51 35.29
N PHE A 23 41.89 -22.81 36.29
CA PHE A 23 40.58 -22.14 36.23
C PHE A 23 40.51 -21.12 35.10
N PHE A 24 41.51 -20.26 34.97
CA PHE A 24 41.57 -19.24 33.91
C PHE A 24 41.64 -19.89 32.51
N LYS A 25 42.40 -20.98 32.36
CA LYS A 25 42.49 -21.73 31.10
C LYS A 25 41.16 -22.35 30.69
N ILE A 26 40.41 -22.93 31.63
CA ILE A 26 39.09 -23.52 31.36
C ILE A 26 38.09 -22.42 30.99
N MET A 27 38.08 -21.30 31.72
CA MET A 27 37.24 -20.15 31.40
C MET A 27 37.51 -19.64 29.98
N LEU A 28 38.77 -19.38 29.61
CA LEU A 28 39.11 -18.94 28.26
C LEU A 28 38.75 -20.00 27.20
N ALA A 29 38.97 -21.29 27.48
CA ALA A 29 38.63 -22.35 26.54
C ALA A 29 37.12 -22.44 26.27
N VAL A 30 36.27 -22.13 27.25
CA VAL A 30 34.82 -22.11 27.09
C VAL A 30 34.33 -20.79 26.48
N TRP A 31 34.94 -19.66 26.85
CA TRP A 31 34.51 -18.33 26.38
C TRP A 31 35.02 -17.98 24.98
N ALA A 32 36.18 -18.50 24.55
CA ALA A 32 36.73 -18.21 23.23
C ALA A 32 35.80 -18.66 22.07
N PRO A 33 35.22 -19.89 22.08
CA PRO A 33 34.23 -20.29 21.09
C PRO A 33 32.98 -19.40 21.08
N VAL A 34 32.52 -18.95 22.26
CA VAL A 34 31.36 -18.04 22.38
C VAL A 34 31.67 -16.68 21.75
N ALA A 35 32.86 -16.13 22.03
CA ALA A 35 33.31 -14.87 21.43
C ALA A 35 33.44 -14.97 19.91
N ILE A 36 33.97 -16.08 19.38
CA ILE A 36 34.08 -16.33 17.94
C ILE A 36 32.69 -16.44 17.30
N LEU A 37 31.77 -17.20 17.93
CA LEU A 37 30.40 -17.34 17.43
C LEU A 37 29.68 -15.99 17.40
N LEU A 38 29.76 -15.21 18.48
CA LEU A 38 29.16 -13.88 18.55
C LEU A 38 29.75 -12.92 17.51
N THR A 39 31.07 -12.93 17.33
CA THR A 39 31.75 -12.10 16.35
C THR A 39 31.34 -12.49 14.93
N ASN A 40 31.27 -13.79 14.61
CA ASN A 40 30.82 -14.27 13.32
C ASN A 40 29.34 -13.96 13.05
N CYS A 41 28.46 -14.11 14.06
CA CYS A 41 27.06 -13.71 13.95
C CYS A 41 26.91 -12.20 13.74
N TYR A 42 27.69 -11.39 14.45
CA TYR A 42 27.67 -9.94 14.31
C TYR A 42 28.15 -9.50 12.93
N ILE A 43 29.30 -10.03 12.46
CA ILE A 43 29.81 -9.76 11.12
C ILE A 43 28.82 -10.24 10.06
N GLY A 44 28.21 -11.42 10.24
CA GLY A 44 27.19 -11.95 9.34
C GLY A 44 25.95 -11.05 9.26
N LEU A 45 25.47 -10.54 10.41
CA LEU A 45 24.36 -9.58 10.46
C LEU A 45 24.74 -8.26 9.79
N MET A 46 25.92 -7.71 10.12
CA MET A 46 26.40 -6.45 9.55
C MET A 46 26.62 -6.56 8.03
N ILE A 47 27.23 -7.63 7.53
CA ILE A 47 27.37 -7.89 6.08
C ILE A 47 26.00 -8.07 5.46
N SER A 48 25.07 -8.78 6.12
CA SER A 48 23.70 -8.93 5.61
C SER A 48 22.96 -7.59 5.56
N GLU A 49 23.22 -6.65 6.47
CA GLU A 49 22.66 -5.30 6.42
C GLU A 49 23.32 -4.41 5.37
N LEU A 50 24.63 -4.56 5.14
CA LEU A 50 25.40 -3.80 4.15
C LEU A 50 25.20 -4.30 2.71
N ASN A 51 25.01 -5.61 2.51
CA ASN A 51 24.74 -6.24 1.22
C ASN A 51 23.25 -6.47 0.95
N ALA A 52 22.39 -6.38 1.98
CA ALA A 52 20.97 -6.22 1.69
C ALA A 52 20.83 -4.96 0.84
N PRO A 53 20.00 -4.98 -0.23
CA PRO A 53 19.70 -3.79 -1.00
C PRO A 53 19.28 -2.71 0.00
N TRP A 54 20.20 -1.75 0.20
CA TRP A 54 20.21 -0.73 1.25
C TRP A 54 18.80 -0.35 1.58
N LYS A 55 18.27 -0.69 2.79
CA LYS A 55 16.85 -0.56 3.20
C LYS A 55 16.16 0.47 2.31
N GLY A 56 15.68 0.00 1.16
CA GLY A 56 15.40 0.92 0.06
C GLY A 56 14.35 1.81 0.61
N ALA A 57 14.61 3.12 0.69
CA ALA A 57 13.81 4.08 1.44
C ALA A 57 12.36 3.91 1.00
N HIS A 58 11.63 3.03 1.69
CA HIS A 58 10.33 2.60 1.25
C HIS A 58 9.39 3.64 1.85
N PRO A 59 8.47 4.17 1.04
CA PRO A 59 7.56 5.18 1.53
C PRO A 59 6.67 4.55 2.60
N GLU A 60 6.95 4.86 3.87
CA GLU A 60 6.04 4.51 4.97
C GLU A 60 4.83 5.43 4.98
N PHE A 61 5.01 6.64 4.47
CA PHE A 61 4.03 7.73 4.48
C PHE A 61 3.67 8.11 3.05
N PHE A 62 2.47 8.63 2.84
CA PHE A 62 2.01 9.09 1.53
C PHE A 62 2.89 10.21 0.95
N GLU A 63 3.53 10.99 1.81
CA GLU A 63 4.53 11.99 1.44
C GLU A 63 5.73 11.38 0.67
N GLY A 64 6.08 10.13 0.97
CA GLY A 64 7.15 9.41 0.29
C GLY A 64 6.79 8.98 -1.13
N LEU A 65 5.51 8.95 -1.48
CA LEU A 65 5.00 8.60 -2.81
C LEU A 65 5.00 9.79 -3.78
N ILE A 66 5.13 11.02 -3.26
CA ILE A 66 5.15 12.24 -4.05
C ILE A 66 6.49 12.35 -4.81
N CYS A 67 6.40 12.50 -6.13
CA CYS A 67 7.57 12.60 -7.00
C CYS A 67 8.30 13.93 -6.83
N ASP A 68 7.58 15.03 -7.04
CA ASP A 68 8.12 16.36 -6.82
C ASP A 68 7.87 16.81 -5.38
N LYS A 69 8.93 16.75 -4.57
CA LYS A 69 8.91 17.20 -3.17
C LYS A 69 9.16 18.70 -3.03
N SER A 70 9.31 19.45 -4.12
CA SER A 70 9.48 20.90 -4.08
C SER A 70 8.38 21.60 -3.27
N PRO A 71 7.08 21.27 -3.40
CA PRO A 71 6.03 21.95 -2.62
C PRO A 71 6.09 21.59 -1.14
N LEU A 72 6.50 20.36 -0.81
CA LEU A 72 6.59 19.85 0.56
C LEU A 72 7.73 20.50 1.36
N LYS A 73 8.85 20.82 0.70
CA LYS A 73 9.99 21.50 1.36
C LYS A 73 9.61 22.88 1.90
N ILE A 74 8.66 23.54 1.25
CA ILE A 74 8.17 24.87 1.60
C ILE A 74 7.18 24.78 2.78
N LEU A 75 6.52 23.63 2.94
CA LEU A 75 5.52 23.37 3.99
C LEU A 75 6.09 22.96 5.34
N LYS A 76 7.37 23.24 5.63
CA LYS A 76 8.00 22.89 6.92
C LYS A 76 7.41 23.70 8.09
N GLY A 77 6.24 23.27 8.57
CA GLY A 77 5.70 23.60 9.90
C GLY A 77 4.75 24.78 9.98
N ILE A 78 4.44 25.47 8.87
CA ILE A 78 3.59 26.67 8.90
C ILE A 78 2.24 26.34 8.26
N ALA A 79 1.16 26.63 8.99
CA ALA A 79 -0.18 26.69 8.41
C ALA A 79 -0.18 27.81 7.37
N MET A 80 -0.27 27.42 6.09
CA MET A 80 -0.18 28.35 4.97
C MET A 80 -1.56 28.91 4.65
N SER A 81 -1.62 30.20 4.32
CA SER A 81 -2.88 30.78 3.85
C SER A 81 -3.24 30.21 2.46
N ALA A 82 -4.54 30.13 2.18
CA ALA A 82 -5.09 29.75 0.89
C ALA A 82 -4.40 30.44 -0.30
N ASN A 83 -4.17 31.74 -0.17
CA ASN A 83 -3.63 32.59 -1.22
C ASN A 83 -2.13 32.32 -1.47
N GLU A 84 -1.36 32.07 -0.40
CA GLU A 84 0.05 31.68 -0.53
C GLU A 84 0.17 30.31 -1.20
N TRP A 85 -0.67 29.35 -0.80
CA TRP A 85 -0.73 28.04 -1.44
C TRP A 85 -1.05 28.17 -2.93
N LYS A 86 -2.09 28.95 -3.27
CA LYS A 86 -2.50 29.17 -4.66
C LYS A 86 -1.35 29.69 -5.53
N ARG A 87 -0.55 30.62 -5.01
CA ARG A 87 0.63 31.17 -5.69
C ARG A 87 1.74 30.14 -5.83
N LEU A 88 1.98 29.33 -4.80
CA LEU A 88 3.08 28.37 -4.74
C LEU A 88 2.93 27.22 -5.73
N VAL A 89 1.75 26.63 -5.84
CA VAL A 89 1.52 25.51 -6.78
C VAL A 89 1.12 25.96 -8.18
N GLU A 90 1.20 27.26 -8.47
CA GLU A 90 0.70 27.84 -9.72
C GLU A 90 -0.69 27.28 -10.05
N PHE A 91 -1.59 27.29 -9.05
CA PHE A 91 -2.81 26.49 -9.03
C PHE A 91 -3.66 26.61 -10.30
N ASP A 92 -3.70 27.81 -10.88
CA ASP A 92 -4.43 28.08 -12.12
C ASP A 92 -3.89 27.25 -13.30
N LYS A 93 -2.57 26.98 -13.37
CA LYS A 93 -1.98 26.08 -14.37
C LYS A 93 -2.34 24.62 -14.11
N LEU A 94 -2.36 24.18 -12.85
CA LEU A 94 -2.76 22.81 -12.49
C LEU A 94 -4.22 22.55 -12.86
N VAL A 95 -5.12 23.49 -12.55
CA VAL A 95 -6.54 23.39 -12.92
C VAL A 95 -6.71 23.40 -14.45
N GLN A 96 -6.05 24.32 -15.15
CA GLN A 96 -6.11 24.38 -16.62
C GLN A 96 -5.58 23.11 -17.28
N ASN A 97 -4.49 22.53 -16.76
CA ASN A 97 -3.94 21.28 -17.25
C ASN A 97 -4.86 20.09 -16.94
N SER A 98 -5.48 20.07 -15.76
CA SER A 98 -6.45 19.04 -15.37
C SER A 98 -7.66 19.04 -16.31
N ASP A 99 -8.25 20.20 -16.57
CA ASP A 99 -9.40 20.32 -17.46
C ASP A 99 -9.02 19.99 -18.92
N ARG A 100 -7.85 20.42 -19.39
CA ARG A 100 -7.37 20.12 -20.75
C ARG A 100 -7.13 18.62 -20.96
N ASN A 101 -6.57 17.93 -19.96
CA ASN A 101 -6.34 16.49 -20.00
C ASN A 101 -7.63 15.68 -19.83
N ARG A 102 -8.66 16.23 -19.19
CA ARG A 102 -9.95 15.56 -19.01
C ARG A 102 -10.73 15.42 -20.33
N TYR A 103 -10.61 16.41 -21.22
CA TYR A 103 -11.38 16.45 -22.48
C TYR A 103 -10.62 15.91 -23.69
N ASN A 104 -9.31 16.14 -23.77
CA ASN A 104 -8.50 15.57 -24.82
C ASN A 104 -8.11 14.17 -24.37
N ASN A 105 -8.89 13.19 -24.85
CA ASN A 105 -8.64 11.74 -24.88
C ASN A 105 -7.30 11.37 -24.23
N TRP A 106 -7.32 10.55 -23.17
CA TRP A 106 -6.18 10.07 -22.36
C TRP A 106 -5.09 9.40 -23.23
N ASP A 107 -4.51 10.16 -24.14
CA ASP A 107 -3.61 9.73 -25.18
C ASP A 107 -2.31 9.49 -24.45
N THR A 108 -2.14 8.20 -24.19
CA THR A 108 -1.12 7.43 -23.50
C THR A 108 0.35 7.76 -23.80
N ARG A 109 0.68 8.96 -24.30
CA ARG A 109 2.04 9.51 -24.29
C ARG A 109 2.39 9.99 -22.88
N ILE A 110 2.30 9.03 -21.99
CA ILE A 110 2.67 9.07 -20.60
C ILE A 110 4.18 9.30 -20.60
N VAL A 111 4.61 10.49 -20.23
CA VAL A 111 6.01 10.77 -19.97
C VAL A 111 6.37 9.98 -18.72
N HIS A 112 6.88 8.77 -18.94
CA HIS A 112 7.38 7.92 -17.87
C HIS A 112 8.58 8.59 -17.23
N ASP A 113 8.35 9.31 -16.13
CA ASP A 113 9.45 9.65 -15.25
C ASP A 113 9.92 8.36 -14.59
N ARG A 114 11.20 8.01 -14.82
CA ARG A 114 11.76 6.70 -14.45
C ARG A 114 11.83 6.52 -12.94
N ASP A 115 11.72 7.61 -12.17
CA ASP A 115 11.92 7.59 -10.72
C ASP A 115 10.62 7.65 -9.89
N CYS A 116 9.47 7.78 -10.54
CA CYS A 116 8.16 7.95 -9.93
C CYS A 116 7.43 6.65 -9.54
N PHE A 117 6.53 6.74 -8.56
CA PHE A 117 5.61 5.65 -8.23
C PHE A 117 4.47 5.57 -9.25
N THR A 118 4.14 4.35 -9.65
CA THR A 118 2.92 4.04 -10.39
C THR A 118 1.85 3.57 -9.43
N PHE A 119 0.68 4.19 -9.48
CA PHE A 119 -0.44 3.82 -8.61
C PHE A 119 -1.33 2.78 -9.27
N ILE A 120 -1.65 1.74 -8.49
CA ILE A 120 -2.61 0.70 -8.84
C ILE A 120 -3.71 0.73 -7.80
N SER A 121 -4.97 0.74 -8.23
CA SER A 121 -6.10 0.48 -7.35
C SER A 121 -7.09 -0.46 -8.01
N LEU A 122 -7.98 -1.05 -7.21
CA LEU A 122 -9.09 -1.83 -7.76
C LEU A 122 -10.04 -0.95 -8.56
N ARG A 123 -10.74 -1.62 -9.48
CA ARG A 123 -11.89 -1.06 -10.17
C ARG A 123 -13.05 -0.92 -9.17
N SER A 124 -13.79 0.16 -9.29
CA SER A 124 -15.01 0.36 -8.52
C SER A 124 -16.17 -0.37 -9.22
N ASP A 125 -16.73 -1.39 -8.57
CA ASP A 125 -17.84 -2.17 -9.14
C ASP A 125 -19.15 -1.38 -9.19
N ASN A 126 -19.30 -0.41 -8.29
CA ASN A 126 -20.50 0.42 -8.15
C ASN A 126 -20.39 1.76 -8.90
N SER A 127 -19.64 1.80 -9.99
CA SER A 127 -19.44 3.02 -10.77
C SER A 127 -20.57 3.22 -11.78
N PRO A 128 -21.07 4.44 -12.02
CA PRO A 128 -21.89 4.71 -13.19
C PRO A 128 -21.11 4.38 -14.48
N PRO A 129 -21.80 4.14 -15.62
CA PRO A 129 -21.22 3.79 -16.93
C PRO A 129 -19.96 4.56 -17.35
N TYR A 130 -19.97 5.86 -17.11
CA TYR A 130 -18.88 6.76 -17.50
C TYR A 130 -17.61 6.62 -16.64
N TRP A 131 -17.68 5.90 -15.51
CA TRP A 131 -16.62 5.81 -14.50
C TRP A 131 -16.06 4.39 -14.33
N TYR A 132 -16.52 3.42 -15.12
CA TYR A 132 -16.14 2.01 -14.97
C TYR A 132 -14.65 1.71 -15.15
N ASN A 133 -13.90 2.63 -15.74
CA ASN A 133 -12.47 2.45 -15.98
C ASN A 133 -11.60 3.29 -15.03
N THR A 134 -12.21 4.13 -14.19
CA THR A 134 -11.47 4.98 -13.27
C THR A 134 -11.06 4.16 -12.04
N PRO A 135 -9.76 4.11 -11.68
CA PRO A 135 -9.32 3.48 -10.44
C PRO A 135 -10.09 4.08 -9.25
N LEU A 136 -10.55 3.24 -8.30
CA LEU A 136 -11.33 3.67 -7.14
C LEU A 136 -10.64 4.82 -6.37
N TYR A 137 -9.31 4.73 -6.22
CA TYR A 137 -8.52 5.75 -5.55
C TYR A 137 -8.64 7.11 -6.25
N ILE A 138 -8.55 7.13 -7.59
CA ILE A 138 -8.66 8.35 -8.37
C ILE A 138 -10.02 8.98 -8.24
N ARG A 139 -11.08 8.17 -8.32
CA ARG A 139 -12.43 8.68 -8.13
C ARG A 139 -12.57 9.35 -6.76
N THR A 140 -11.99 8.73 -5.73
CA THR A 140 -12.06 9.25 -4.35
C THR A 140 -11.31 10.57 -4.24
N LEU A 141 -10.12 10.64 -4.83
CA LEU A 141 -9.36 11.88 -4.95
C LEU A 141 -10.14 12.93 -5.74
N GLU A 142 -10.46 12.70 -7.02
CA GLU A 142 -11.14 13.68 -7.88
C GLU A 142 -12.41 14.24 -7.24
N THR A 143 -13.27 13.37 -6.70
CA THR A 143 -14.51 13.83 -6.06
C THR A 143 -14.22 14.71 -4.85
N ARG A 144 -13.17 14.42 -4.08
CA ARG A 144 -12.80 15.22 -2.93
C ARG A 144 -12.07 16.49 -3.33
N THR A 145 -11.03 16.39 -4.14
CA THR A 145 -10.23 17.51 -4.63
C THR A 145 -11.10 18.57 -5.28
N LEU A 146 -12.08 18.16 -6.11
CA LEU A 146 -12.92 19.09 -6.84
C LEU A 146 -14.09 19.62 -6.02
N PHE A 147 -14.84 18.74 -5.35
CA PHE A 147 -16.10 19.16 -4.73
C PHE A 147 -15.95 19.61 -3.28
N GLN A 148 -14.94 19.12 -2.56
CA GLN A 148 -14.78 19.41 -1.14
C GLN A 148 -13.57 20.29 -0.88
N PHE A 149 -12.45 20.00 -1.53
CA PHE A 149 -11.18 20.64 -1.23
C PHE A 149 -11.08 22.04 -1.83
N LEU A 150 -11.46 22.21 -3.11
CA LEU A 150 -11.45 23.53 -3.78
C LEU A 150 -12.21 24.61 -2.99
N PRO A 151 -13.47 24.40 -2.55
CA PRO A 151 -14.17 25.39 -1.72
C PRO A 151 -13.54 25.58 -0.33
N HIS A 152 -13.02 24.49 0.26
CA HIS A 152 -12.41 24.53 1.59
C HIS A 152 -11.08 25.29 1.61
N LEU A 153 -10.25 25.07 0.58
CA LEU A 153 -9.00 25.78 0.34
C LEU A 153 -9.21 27.28 0.34
N MET A 154 -10.32 27.77 -0.20
CA MET A 154 -10.60 29.21 -0.30
C MET A 154 -10.97 29.84 1.05
N SER A 155 -11.27 29.05 2.07
CA SER A 155 -11.91 29.53 3.30
C SER A 155 -11.16 29.20 4.60
N ASN A 156 -10.17 28.31 4.59
CA ASN A 156 -9.51 27.82 5.81
C ASN A 156 -8.00 27.60 5.61
N PRO A 157 -7.20 27.61 6.70
CA PRO A 157 -5.83 27.15 6.66
C PRO A 157 -5.77 25.68 6.21
N VAL A 158 -4.90 25.39 5.24
CA VAL A 158 -4.82 24.08 4.59
C VAL A 158 -3.99 23.13 5.45
N LYS A 159 -4.49 21.93 5.71
CA LYS A 159 -3.72 20.91 6.45
C LYS A 159 -2.71 20.23 5.53
N LYS A 160 -1.53 19.89 6.07
CA LYS A 160 -0.49 19.13 5.34
C LYS A 160 -1.05 17.86 4.67
N SER A 161 -1.92 17.13 5.36
CA SER A 161 -2.54 15.91 4.82
C SER A 161 -3.38 16.17 3.56
N GLU A 162 -4.07 17.31 3.49
CA GLU A 162 -4.91 17.65 2.36
C GLU A 162 -4.08 18.13 1.17
N ILE A 163 -2.93 18.77 1.45
CA ILE A 163 -1.95 19.08 0.42
C ILE A 163 -1.34 17.80 -0.17
N ILE A 164 -0.94 16.86 0.69
CA ILE A 164 -0.42 15.55 0.24
C ILE A 164 -1.44 14.87 -0.66
N GLU A 165 -2.71 14.85 -0.24
CA GLU A 165 -3.81 14.28 -1.01
C GLU A 165 -4.02 14.98 -2.36
N PHE A 166 -4.02 16.32 -2.38
CA PHE A 166 -4.10 17.10 -3.60
C PHE A 166 -2.95 16.77 -4.56
N LEU A 167 -1.72 16.74 -4.04
CA LEU A 167 -0.53 16.40 -4.82
C LEU A 167 -0.64 14.99 -5.37
N LEU A 168 -1.07 13.99 -4.58
CA LEU A 168 -1.24 12.62 -5.05
C LEU A 168 -2.35 12.42 -6.08
N GLY A 169 -3.23 13.41 -6.26
CA GLY A 169 -4.24 13.45 -7.31
C GLY A 169 -3.82 14.19 -8.57
N ASP A 170 -2.60 14.70 -8.61
CA ASP A 170 -2.06 15.33 -9.81
C ASP A 170 -2.03 14.31 -10.96
N PRO A 171 -2.55 14.62 -12.16
CA PRO A 171 -2.44 13.74 -13.33
C PRO A 171 -0.99 13.41 -13.72
N LEU A 172 0.02 14.12 -13.17
CA LEU A 172 1.43 13.73 -13.27
C LEU A 172 1.72 12.34 -12.68
N TYR A 173 0.93 11.88 -11.70
CA TYR A 173 1.05 10.51 -11.19
C TYR A 173 0.48 9.52 -12.21
N HIS A 174 1.27 8.48 -12.51
CA HIS A 174 0.84 7.44 -13.43
C HIS A 174 -0.23 6.57 -12.79
N TYR A 175 -1.45 6.67 -13.31
CA TYR A 175 -2.49 5.71 -13.03
C TYR A 175 -2.48 4.64 -14.10
N LEU A 176 -1.96 3.47 -13.74
CA LEU A 176 -2.29 2.28 -14.51
C LEU A 176 -3.73 1.91 -14.13
N GLY A 177 -4.69 2.47 -14.86
CA GLY A 177 -5.98 1.80 -15.03
C GLY A 177 -5.71 0.39 -15.54
N SER A 178 -6.58 -0.58 -15.24
CA SER A 178 -6.37 -2.00 -15.60
C SER A 178 -6.40 -2.29 -17.12
N ARG A 179 -6.11 -1.30 -17.96
CA ARG A 179 -6.21 -1.30 -19.42
C ARG A 179 -4.96 -0.70 -20.07
N GLN A 180 -3.81 -1.38 -19.94
CA GLN A 180 -2.88 -1.49 -21.08
C GLN A 180 -3.50 -2.35 -22.21
N SER A 181 -4.78 -2.14 -22.52
CA SER A 181 -5.58 -2.78 -23.56
C SER A 181 -5.81 -1.84 -24.74
N VAL A 182 -4.96 -0.83 -24.94
CA VAL A 182 -5.08 0.12 -26.06
C VAL A 182 -3.77 0.19 -26.84
N ARG A 183 -3.42 -0.94 -27.47
CA ARG A 183 -2.82 -0.97 -28.81
C ARG A 183 -3.35 -2.16 -29.60
N VAL A 184 -4.65 -2.15 -29.87
CA VAL A 184 -5.13 -2.65 -31.17
C VAL A 184 -5.35 -1.40 -32.02
N ARG A 185 -4.29 -1.01 -32.73
CA ARG A 185 -4.44 -0.22 -33.95
C ARG A 185 -5.25 -1.09 -34.90
N ARG A 186 -6.50 -0.73 -35.15
CA ARG A 186 -7.09 -0.86 -36.49
C ARG A 186 -8.14 0.22 -36.65
N GLN A 187 -7.94 0.99 -37.72
CA GLN A 187 -8.89 1.96 -38.23
C GLN A 187 -10.31 1.40 -38.23
N ALA A 188 -11.27 2.23 -37.82
CA ALA A 188 -12.27 2.77 -38.75
C ALA A 188 -13.45 3.37 -37.99
N ASN A 189 -13.83 4.57 -38.45
CA ASN A 189 -15.19 5.12 -38.55
C ASN A 189 -16.07 5.20 -37.30
N PHE A 190 -16.51 6.42 -37.10
CA PHE A 190 -17.14 6.99 -35.91
C PHE A 190 -18.68 6.83 -35.92
N ASP A 191 -19.24 5.82 -36.60
CA ASP A 191 -20.66 5.83 -36.98
C ASP A 191 -21.57 4.74 -36.39
N ASN A 192 -21.08 3.89 -35.47
CA ASN A 192 -21.94 2.91 -34.78
C ASN A 192 -22.00 3.18 -33.28
N ALA A 193 -22.64 4.28 -32.92
CA ALA A 193 -23.01 4.61 -31.55
C ALA A 193 -24.07 3.60 -31.04
N PHE A 194 -23.60 2.68 -30.19
CA PHE A 194 -24.33 1.72 -29.37
C PHE A 194 -25.07 0.58 -30.10
N PRO A 195 -24.46 -0.62 -30.04
CA PRO A 195 -25.23 -1.77 -29.56
C PRO A 195 -24.46 -2.61 -28.52
N TYR A 196 -25.16 -2.91 -27.43
CA TYR A 196 -25.08 -4.11 -26.59
C TYR A 196 -23.78 -4.93 -26.53
N HIS A 197 -23.24 -5.03 -25.30
CA HIS A 197 -22.50 -6.15 -24.72
C HIS A 197 -22.16 -7.32 -25.66
N LYS A 198 -21.10 -7.18 -26.47
CA LYS A 198 -20.39 -8.32 -27.01
C LYS A 198 -19.18 -8.59 -26.13
N LYS A 199 -19.27 -9.64 -25.29
CA LYS A 199 -18.15 -10.26 -24.58
C LYS A 199 -17.10 -10.68 -25.62
N THR A 200 -16.16 -9.80 -25.95
CA THR A 200 -14.91 -10.23 -26.58
C THR A 200 -14.03 -10.82 -25.48
N ARG A 201 -13.84 -12.14 -25.58
CA ARG A 201 -12.92 -12.93 -24.76
C ARG A 201 -11.47 -12.63 -25.15
N ASP A 202 -11.02 -11.39 -25.04
CA ASP A 202 -9.58 -11.13 -24.98
C ASP A 202 -9.10 -11.36 -23.56
N LYS A 203 -9.03 -12.66 -23.22
CA LYS A 203 -8.29 -13.19 -22.09
C LYS A 203 -6.80 -13.09 -22.45
N LYS A 204 -6.01 -12.28 -21.74
CA LYS A 204 -4.54 -12.42 -21.50
C LYS A 204 -3.80 -11.13 -21.18
N HIS A 205 -4.42 -10.08 -20.64
CA HIS A 205 -3.65 -8.98 -20.04
C HIS A 205 -3.86 -8.97 -18.53
N GLN A 206 -3.46 -10.07 -17.89
CA GLN A 206 -3.08 -10.03 -16.49
C GLN A 206 -1.93 -9.03 -16.33
N PHE A 207 -1.95 -8.33 -15.21
CA PHE A 207 -0.92 -7.43 -14.72
C PHE A 207 0.35 -8.25 -14.39
N ASN A 208 0.97 -8.86 -15.39
CA ASN A 208 2.27 -9.50 -15.27
C ASN A 208 3.31 -8.38 -15.22
N ILE A 209 3.44 -7.75 -14.05
CA ILE A 209 4.62 -6.95 -13.74
C ILE A 209 5.76 -7.95 -13.80
N SER A 210 6.51 -7.97 -14.90
CA SER A 210 7.72 -8.77 -14.95
C SER A 210 8.65 -8.25 -13.85
N PRO A 211 9.17 -9.10 -12.96
CA PRO A 211 10.09 -8.68 -11.90
C PRO A 211 11.34 -7.96 -12.43
N SER A 212 11.64 -8.10 -13.72
CA SER A 212 12.81 -7.53 -14.40
C SER A 212 12.69 -6.05 -14.76
N GLU A 213 11.48 -5.47 -14.81
CA GLU A 213 11.30 -4.02 -14.96
C GLU A 213 10.89 -3.44 -13.61
N CYS A 214 11.89 -3.16 -12.77
CA CYS A 214 11.76 -2.71 -11.39
C CYS A 214 11.17 -1.28 -11.30
N LYS A 215 9.90 -1.13 -11.70
CA LYS A 215 9.13 0.12 -11.60
C LYS A 215 8.50 0.19 -10.22
N LYS A 216 8.77 1.29 -9.52
CA LYS A 216 8.18 1.57 -8.20
C LYS A 216 6.67 1.62 -8.35
N THR A 217 5.98 0.73 -7.64
CA THR A 217 4.53 0.58 -7.75
C THR A 217 3.93 0.66 -6.35
N ALA A 218 2.88 1.46 -6.18
CA ALA A 218 2.13 1.49 -4.93
C ALA A 218 0.67 1.10 -5.17
N TYR A 219 0.22 0.11 -4.40
CA TYR A 219 -1.17 -0.32 -4.42
C TYR A 219 -1.96 0.47 -3.37
N ILE A 220 -3.00 1.17 -3.81
CA ILE A 220 -3.83 2.01 -2.95
C ILE A 220 -5.26 1.45 -2.94
N SER A 221 -5.76 1.17 -1.75
CA SER A 221 -7.11 0.62 -1.55
C SER A 221 -7.60 0.93 -0.14
N GLU A 222 -8.78 0.40 0.19
CA GLU A 222 -9.33 0.43 1.54
C GLU A 222 -8.47 -0.43 2.48
N VAL A 223 -8.36 -0.02 3.74
CA VAL A 223 -7.45 -0.61 4.74
C VAL A 223 -7.61 -2.13 4.84
N TYR A 224 -8.86 -2.58 4.91
CA TYR A 224 -9.18 -4.00 5.06
C TYR A 224 -8.81 -4.83 3.82
N ARG A 225 -8.77 -4.22 2.62
CA ARG A 225 -8.38 -4.91 1.37
C ARG A 225 -6.88 -5.01 1.24
N ILE A 226 -6.14 -4.03 1.77
CA ILE A 226 -4.67 -3.99 1.71
C ILE A 226 -4.08 -5.23 2.38
N ASP A 227 -4.57 -5.62 3.56
CA ASP A 227 -4.02 -6.76 4.30
C ASP A 227 -4.27 -8.10 3.59
N ALA A 228 -5.48 -8.32 3.10
CA ALA A 228 -5.81 -9.51 2.33
C ALA A 228 -4.99 -9.58 1.02
N LYS A 229 -4.85 -8.45 0.33
CA LYS A 229 -4.07 -8.38 -0.91
C LYS A 229 -2.57 -8.58 -0.66
N LEU A 230 -2.04 -8.00 0.40
CA LEU A 230 -0.65 -8.17 0.82
C LEU A 230 -0.35 -9.63 1.14
N GLN A 231 -1.20 -10.29 1.93
CA GLN A 231 -1.04 -11.70 2.26
C GLN A 231 -1.10 -12.58 1.01
N HIS A 232 -2.02 -12.29 0.09
CA HIS A 232 -2.11 -13.00 -1.19
C HIS A 232 -0.81 -12.84 -2.02
N LEU A 233 -0.31 -11.60 -2.16
CA LEU A 233 0.91 -11.30 -2.92
C LEU A 233 2.14 -11.97 -2.31
N GLN A 234 2.29 -11.92 -0.98
CA GLN A 234 3.41 -12.58 -0.27
C GLN A 234 3.40 -14.10 -0.45
N ARG A 235 2.22 -14.72 -0.51
CA ARG A 235 2.09 -16.17 -0.78
C ARG A 235 2.43 -16.51 -2.22
N LYS A 236 1.96 -15.72 -3.18
CA LYS A 236 2.14 -15.96 -4.63
C LYS A 236 3.56 -15.64 -5.10
N PHE A 237 4.18 -14.58 -4.59
CA PHE A 237 5.48 -14.08 -5.03
C PHE A 237 6.46 -14.02 -3.85
N ARG A 238 6.94 -15.18 -3.38
CA ARG A 238 7.79 -15.31 -2.18
C ARG A 238 9.11 -14.54 -2.25
N GLU A 239 9.63 -14.35 -3.46
CA GLU A 239 10.89 -13.63 -3.71
C GLU A 239 10.72 -12.11 -3.66
N THR A 240 9.50 -11.61 -3.84
CA THR A 240 9.22 -10.17 -3.86
C THR A 240 8.93 -9.66 -2.44
N LYS A 241 9.64 -8.61 -2.03
CA LYS A 241 9.37 -7.93 -0.76
C LYS A 241 8.27 -6.90 -0.95
N TYR A 242 7.21 -7.04 -0.15
CA TYR A 242 6.09 -6.10 -0.13
C TYR A 242 6.09 -5.32 1.18
N PHE A 243 5.76 -4.03 1.11
CA PHE A 243 5.72 -3.12 2.24
C PHE A 243 4.32 -2.50 2.37
N LYS A 244 3.86 -2.35 3.61
CA LYS A 244 2.60 -1.66 3.93
C LYS A 244 2.93 -0.27 4.46
N GLY A 245 2.29 0.76 3.90
CA GLY A 245 2.36 2.11 4.46
C GLY A 245 1.70 2.19 5.85
N LYS A 246 2.15 3.14 6.66
CA LYS A 246 1.61 3.42 8.01
C LYS A 246 0.46 4.43 7.97
N ASP A 247 0.45 5.30 6.96
CA ASP A 247 -0.58 6.32 6.82
C ASP A 247 -1.89 5.78 6.26
N LEU A 248 -2.97 6.43 6.68
CA LEU A 248 -4.28 6.30 6.08
C LEU A 248 -4.66 7.63 5.42
N LEU A 249 -4.91 7.58 4.12
CA LEU A 249 -5.63 8.67 3.48
C LEU A 249 -7.08 8.58 3.92
N HIS A 250 -7.57 9.68 4.51
CA HIS A 250 -8.97 9.85 4.88
C HIS A 250 -9.44 8.82 5.90
N GLN A 251 -9.12 9.06 7.16
CA GLN A 251 -9.77 8.35 8.24
C GLN A 251 -11.24 8.81 8.33
N LYS A 252 -12.11 8.15 7.57
CA LYS A 252 -13.56 8.30 7.74
C LYS A 252 -14.01 7.29 8.78
N MET A 253 -14.80 7.75 9.73
CA MET A 253 -15.55 6.86 10.57
C MET A 253 -16.64 6.22 9.70
N GLU A 254 -16.50 4.93 9.44
CA GLU A 254 -17.56 4.13 8.85
C GLU A 254 -18.41 3.54 9.97
N GLY A 255 -19.72 3.68 9.84
CA GLY A 255 -20.68 3.18 10.81
C GLY A 255 -21.97 2.75 10.15
N PHE A 256 -22.80 2.04 10.92
CA PHE A 256 -24.14 1.65 10.51
C PHE A 256 -25.13 2.65 11.10
N ALA A 257 -26.06 3.13 10.28
CA ALA A 257 -27.15 4.00 10.72
C ALA A 257 -28.49 3.34 10.42
N PHE A 258 -29.30 3.15 11.46
CA PHE A 258 -30.64 2.58 11.35
C PHE A 258 -31.67 3.69 11.20
N ARG A 259 -32.21 3.88 9.99
CA ARG A 259 -33.37 4.76 9.79
C ARG A 259 -34.61 4.10 10.39
N ALA A 260 -35.38 4.86 11.18
CA ALA A 260 -36.55 4.37 11.90
C ALA A 260 -36.28 3.23 12.91
N GLY A 261 -35.10 3.22 13.55
CA GLY A 261 -34.73 2.20 14.55
C GLY A 261 -35.72 2.07 15.71
N GLY A 262 -36.39 3.15 16.10
CA GLY A 262 -37.55 3.16 17.02
C GLY A 262 -37.43 2.18 18.20
N ARG A 263 -38.48 1.38 18.41
CA ARG A 263 -38.51 0.26 19.38
C ARG A 263 -38.12 -1.09 18.76
N SER A 264 -37.50 -1.09 17.58
CA SER A 264 -37.10 -2.31 16.90
C SER A 264 -36.00 -3.05 17.69
N ALA A 265 -36.04 -4.37 17.67
CA ALA A 265 -34.95 -5.21 18.19
C ALA A 265 -33.72 -5.20 17.27
N VAL A 266 -33.88 -4.75 16.00
CA VAL A 266 -32.81 -4.83 14.98
C VAL A 266 -31.54 -4.08 15.39
N PRO A 267 -31.57 -2.80 15.82
CA PRO A 267 -30.34 -2.10 16.23
C PRO A 267 -29.67 -2.78 17.43
N ARG A 268 -30.43 -3.29 18.40
CA ARG A 268 -29.90 -3.96 19.59
C ARG A 268 -29.20 -5.28 19.24
N ASN A 269 -29.85 -6.11 18.42
CA ASN A 269 -29.26 -7.36 17.97
C ASN A 269 -28.03 -7.10 17.09
N PHE A 270 -28.07 -6.06 16.25
CA PHE A 270 -26.93 -5.68 15.44
C PHE A 270 -25.74 -5.23 16.29
N ASP A 271 -25.99 -4.50 17.37
CA ASP A 271 -24.97 -4.08 18.32
C ASP A 271 -24.26 -5.31 18.91
N SER A 272 -25.03 -6.31 19.37
CA SER A 272 -24.47 -7.57 19.86
C SER A 272 -23.63 -8.32 18.80
N LEU A 273 -24.05 -8.31 17.53
CA LEU A 273 -23.24 -8.89 16.43
C LEU A 273 -21.96 -8.12 16.17
N TYR A 274 -21.99 -6.80 16.34
CA TYR A 274 -20.83 -5.93 16.16
C TYR A 274 -19.83 -6.11 17.31
N GLU A 275 -20.31 -6.06 18.56
CA GLU A 275 -19.52 -6.29 19.77
C GLU A 275 -18.89 -7.69 19.81
N ALA A 276 -19.63 -8.71 19.34
CA ALA A 276 -19.10 -10.08 19.22
C ALA A 276 -18.05 -10.22 18.09
N GLY A 277 -17.78 -9.17 17.30
CA GLY A 277 -16.80 -9.18 16.22
C GLY A 277 -17.23 -9.95 14.96
N ILE A 278 -18.49 -10.41 14.90
CA ILE A 278 -19.01 -11.21 13.78
C ILE A 278 -18.96 -10.41 12.47
N ILE A 279 -19.34 -9.13 12.51
CA ILE A 279 -19.26 -8.23 11.34
C ILE A 279 -17.83 -8.07 10.85
N GLY A 280 -16.85 -7.96 11.77
CA GLY A 280 -15.44 -7.90 11.43
C GLY A 280 -14.96 -9.15 10.70
N ARG A 281 -15.33 -10.33 11.22
CA ARG A 281 -14.99 -11.61 10.60
C ARG A 281 -15.62 -11.79 9.21
N LEU A 282 -16.90 -11.45 9.06
CA LEU A 282 -17.61 -11.54 7.79
C LEU A 282 -16.99 -10.63 6.72
N LYS A 283 -16.52 -9.44 7.09
CA LYS A 283 -15.76 -8.57 6.17
C LYS A 283 -14.47 -9.26 5.71
N VAL A 284 -13.66 -9.79 6.64
CA VAL A 284 -12.41 -10.49 6.28
C VAL A 284 -12.66 -11.67 5.33
N GLU A 285 -13.71 -12.45 5.58
CA GLU A 285 -14.07 -13.59 4.73
C GLU A 285 -14.57 -13.16 3.36
N SER A 286 -15.41 -12.12 3.28
CA SER A 286 -15.90 -11.60 2.00
C SER A 286 -14.76 -11.05 1.14
N ILE A 287 -13.80 -10.34 1.74
CA ILE A 287 -12.60 -9.84 1.05
C ILE A 287 -11.72 -11.01 0.58
N SER A 288 -11.55 -12.03 1.42
CA SER A 288 -10.76 -13.20 1.06
C SER A 288 -11.36 -13.92 -0.14
N ARG A 289 -12.70 -14.02 -0.21
CA ARG A 289 -13.42 -14.59 -1.36
C ARG A 289 -13.29 -13.75 -2.62
N LEU A 290 -13.38 -12.42 -2.50
CA LEU A 290 -13.18 -11.49 -3.62
C LEU A 290 -11.75 -11.57 -4.14
N ALA A 291 -10.77 -11.63 -3.24
CA ALA A 291 -9.38 -11.84 -3.60
C ALA A 291 -9.26 -13.15 -4.39
N THR A 292 -9.76 -14.28 -3.89
CA THR A 292 -9.67 -15.55 -4.64
C THR A 292 -10.44 -15.50 -5.97
N SER A 293 -11.64 -14.94 -6.02
CA SER A 293 -12.44 -14.91 -7.27
C SER A 293 -11.81 -14.06 -8.36
N ASP A 294 -11.22 -12.92 -7.99
CA ASP A 294 -10.51 -12.05 -8.94
C ASP A 294 -9.24 -12.71 -9.50
N PHE A 295 -8.74 -13.79 -8.88
CA PHE A 295 -7.53 -14.51 -9.30
C PHE A 295 -7.80 -15.89 -9.92
N ASP A 296 -8.85 -16.61 -9.50
CA ASP A 296 -9.13 -17.98 -9.95
C ASP A 296 -9.78 -18.05 -11.34
N ASP A 297 -10.40 -16.97 -11.82
CA ASP A 297 -11.14 -16.99 -13.10
C ASP A 297 -10.24 -17.17 -14.35
N HIS A 298 -8.91 -17.21 -14.19
CA HIS A 298 -7.96 -17.28 -15.30
C HIS A 298 -6.85 -18.33 -15.22
N ASP A 299 -6.66 -19.03 -14.09
CA ASP A 299 -5.57 -20.01 -13.91
C ASP A 299 -6.07 -21.45 -13.66
N THR A 300 -7.33 -21.81 -13.96
CA THR A 300 -7.75 -23.22 -13.99
C THR A 300 -7.19 -23.94 -15.22
N GLU A 301 -5.89 -24.20 -15.21
CA GLU A 301 -5.39 -25.49 -15.65
C GLU A 301 -5.84 -26.50 -14.57
N LYS A 302 -6.65 -27.47 -14.97
CA LYS A 302 -7.36 -28.39 -14.07
C LYS A 302 -6.40 -29.04 -13.05
N GLN A 303 -6.38 -28.54 -11.82
CA GLN A 303 -5.93 -29.33 -10.67
C GLN A 303 -7.14 -30.05 -10.08
N ASP A 304 -7.01 -31.37 -9.98
CA ASP A 304 -8.04 -32.27 -9.44
C ASP A 304 -8.42 -31.88 -8.01
N PRO A 305 -9.73 -31.73 -7.70
CA PRO A 305 -10.18 -31.34 -6.37
C PRO A 305 -10.19 -32.59 -5.48
N LYS A 306 -9.11 -32.81 -4.74
CA LYS A 306 -9.11 -33.67 -3.55
C LYS A 306 -8.37 -32.97 -2.42
N GLN A 307 -9.02 -32.00 -1.79
CA GLN A 307 -8.69 -31.63 -0.41
C GLN A 307 -9.98 -31.24 0.32
N ASP A 308 -10.47 -32.17 1.13
CA ASP A 308 -11.56 -31.96 2.07
C ASP A 308 -11.15 -30.92 3.10
N PHE A 309 -11.79 -29.76 3.08
CA PHE A 309 -11.73 -28.80 4.17
C PHE A 309 -12.50 -29.37 5.36
N LYS A 310 -11.77 -29.83 6.37
CA LYS A 310 -12.32 -30.17 7.68
C LYS A 310 -12.72 -28.86 8.39
N PRO A 311 -13.99 -28.70 8.82
CA PRO A 311 -14.38 -27.50 9.56
C PRO A 311 -13.63 -27.44 10.89
N MET A 312 -13.19 -26.24 11.25
CA MET A 312 -12.54 -25.94 12.52
C MET A 312 -13.62 -25.96 13.62
N SER A 313 -13.56 -26.96 14.49
CA SER A 313 -14.39 -27.05 15.71
C SER A 313 -14.09 -25.86 16.60
N LEU A 314 -15.10 -25.07 16.94
CA LEU A 314 -15.05 -24.11 18.03
C LEU A 314 -15.51 -24.84 19.29
N ASP A 315 -14.59 -25.57 19.90
CA ASP A 315 -14.74 -25.97 21.30
C ASP A 315 -14.19 -24.82 22.14
N GLY A 316 -15.10 -24.17 22.85
CA GLY A 316 -14.77 -23.19 23.87
C GLY A 316 -14.16 -23.88 25.08
N GLU A 317 -13.26 -23.18 25.76
CA GLU A 317 -13.26 -23.09 27.21
C GLU A 317 -12.26 -22.03 27.68
N ASN A 318 -12.66 -21.37 28.75
CA ASN A 318 -11.98 -20.31 29.50
C ASN A 318 -10.45 -20.49 29.64
N LYS A 319 -9.71 -19.37 29.57
CA LYS A 319 -8.94 -18.89 30.74
C LYS A 319 -8.35 -17.50 30.54
N ILE A 320 -8.43 -16.78 31.65
CA ILE A 320 -7.83 -15.49 31.98
C ILE A 320 -6.31 -15.64 32.00
N LEU A 321 -5.61 -14.77 31.27
CA LEU A 321 -4.57 -13.86 31.75
C LEU A 321 -4.41 -12.71 30.76
#